data_AF-A0AAV9PU28-F1
#
_entry.id   AF-A0AAV9PU28-F1
#
_cell.length_a   1.000
_cell.length_b   1.000
_cell.length_c   1.000
_cell.angle_alpha   90.00
_cell.angle_beta   90.00
_cell.angle_gamma   90.00
#
_symmetry.space_group_name_H-M   'P 1'
#
loop_
_entity.id
_entity.type
_entity.pdbx_description
1 polymer ?
#
loop_
_entity_poly.entity_id
_entity_poly.type
_entity_poly.pdbx_seq_one_letter_code
_entity_poly.pdbx_strand_id
1 'polypeptide(L)'
;MVDTRCADPDLQLDVDIMILEYTLYQAVKAQFDFLSCAIGSGCRQDEDEATTKAKAISSTRVLSIFDSFIYYFNAAYPAHVKSTEFFNNLDMLEFLVLLSGRSSSATTTTTTTTTTTTTTTTQFSDSMPEKLQQMSSNNLAARRRWLAARERQTRKLSKQPQPQSAYSSSAAAAAAAAAGNFSTIQDDVEDQICNAWKQNQHQHDFRTSHAAAAAPTSNNPQLPLPLPLLFDLIPRFMDVSAEISALLGHHPNETWMHIAGQFMLQASLEALQIRTRTRTRTRHLVHGNDTHNHTLTRALPILDDCFAWGYVDPSYLLSDDIAMPNGSANPSDKSKSSHDLDDEMIHLVNELFCDPSEPTEPTDCSHPSPRTDPTSTNSFRLKENPEWTSIRTTYLSEFSIAPDASTSSQSCRLDRLTTKYPLARFLDELISFMRNIWHLFCTQLHAKPVLAQLEEDGCFSLGLSLESTLGTTLGTTLGTSSGISVQKGVEFDEFLARVGLFHHDEIGNGILSLDPTRSHDDEPELEPGLRRHQSQSQPQPLVSGGGGFVSSGNAWSQAKLRLRPSI
;
A
#
# COMPACT_ATOMS: atom_id res chain seq x y z
N MET A 1 -30.13 -15.17 44.79
CA MET A 1 -28.81 -15.83 44.82
C MET A 1 -28.07 -15.35 43.59
N VAL A 2 -27.03 -14.55 43.76
CA VAL A 2 -26.14 -14.16 42.65
C VAL A 2 -25.35 -15.42 42.31
N ASP A 3 -25.48 -15.88 41.08
CA ASP A 3 -24.80 -17.08 40.59
C ASP A 3 -23.30 -16.77 40.47
N THR A 4 -22.52 -17.11 41.50
CA THR A 4 -21.06 -16.89 41.54
C THR A 4 -20.32 -18.07 40.92
N ARG A 5 -20.87 -18.67 39.87
CA ARG A 5 -20.15 -19.65 39.06
C ARG A 5 -19.06 -18.90 38.30
N CYS A 6 -17.87 -18.81 38.90
CA CYS A 6 -16.66 -18.41 38.18
C CYS A 6 -16.47 -19.37 37.00
N ALA A 7 -16.02 -18.84 35.86
CA ALA A 7 -15.56 -19.67 34.76
C ALA A 7 -14.50 -20.64 35.29
N ASP A 8 -14.49 -21.85 34.74
CA ASP A 8 -13.41 -22.80 34.98
C ASP A 8 -12.07 -22.08 34.71
N PRO A 9 -11.15 -21.98 35.69
CA PRO A 9 -9.89 -21.27 35.49
C PRO A 9 -9.09 -21.85 34.30
N ASP A 10 -9.31 -23.12 33.97
CA ASP A 10 -8.63 -23.78 32.84
C ASP A 10 -9.13 -23.24 31.48
N LEU A 11 -10.34 -22.66 31.41
CA LEU A 11 -10.93 -22.10 30.19
C LEU A 11 -10.81 -20.57 30.10
N GLN A 12 -10.31 -19.91 31.15
CA GLN A 12 -10.29 -18.45 31.22
C GLN A 12 -9.44 -17.82 30.10
N LEU A 13 -8.29 -18.42 29.77
CA LEU A 13 -7.42 -17.96 28.69
C LEU A 13 -8.12 -18.03 27.33
N ASP A 14 -8.81 -19.14 27.04
CA ASP A 14 -9.51 -19.32 25.75
C ASP A 14 -10.63 -18.29 25.58
N VAL A 15 -11.39 -18.02 26.65
CA VAL A 15 -12.42 -16.98 26.67
C VAL A 15 -11.80 -15.60 26.43
N ASP A 16 -10.68 -15.29 27.08
CA ASP A 16 -10.02 -13.99 26.93
C ASP A 16 -9.42 -13.82 25.51
N ILE A 17 -8.89 -14.88 24.90
CA ILE A 17 -8.45 -14.87 23.49
C ILE A 17 -9.64 -14.61 22.57
N MET A 18 -10.77 -15.29 22.77
CA MET A 18 -11.99 -15.10 21.98
C MET A 18 -12.51 -13.66 22.06
N ILE A 19 -12.49 -13.05 23.26
CA ILE A 19 -12.89 -11.64 23.46
C ILE A 19 -11.87 -10.70 22.79
N LEU A 20 -10.58 -10.98 22.89
CA LEU A 20 -9.53 -10.18 22.26
C LEU A 20 -9.71 -10.12 20.74
N GLU A 21 -9.85 -11.28 20.09
CA GLU A 21 -10.02 -11.35 18.64
C GLU A 21 -11.35 -10.72 18.18
N TYR A 22 -12.42 -10.93 18.94
CA TYR A 22 -13.72 -10.33 18.67
C TYR A 22 -13.70 -8.80 18.76
N THR A 23 -13.10 -8.24 19.81
CA THR A 23 -13.02 -6.78 19.98
C THR A 23 -12.16 -6.15 18.88
N LEU A 24 -11.08 -6.81 18.44
CA LEU A 24 -10.29 -6.39 17.29
C LEU A 24 -11.12 -6.40 16.00
N TYR A 25 -11.83 -7.49 15.70
CA TYR A 25 -12.69 -7.60 14.52
C TYR A 25 -13.76 -6.49 14.48
N GLN A 26 -14.41 -6.24 15.62
CA GLN A 26 -15.41 -5.17 15.72
C GLN A 26 -14.78 -3.78 15.56
N ALA A 27 -13.56 -3.55 16.04
CA ALA A 27 -12.84 -2.29 15.85
C ALA A 27 -12.55 -2.06 14.36
N VAL A 28 -12.04 -3.07 13.64
CA VAL A 28 -11.79 -2.99 12.19
C VAL A 28 -13.08 -2.68 11.43
N LYS A 29 -14.16 -3.44 11.71
CA LYS A 29 -15.49 -3.26 11.10
C LYS A 29 -16.03 -1.84 11.34
N ALA A 30 -15.98 -1.37 12.58
CA ALA A 30 -16.47 -0.04 12.94
C ALA A 30 -15.67 1.10 12.28
N GLN A 31 -14.35 0.93 12.11
CA GLN A 31 -13.52 1.89 11.38
C GLN A 31 -13.86 1.94 9.90
N PHE A 32 -14.07 0.79 9.25
CA PHE A 32 -14.56 0.75 7.88
C PHE A 32 -15.91 1.49 7.75
N ASP A 33 -16.86 1.25 8.66
CA ASP A 33 -18.18 1.89 8.61
C ASP A 33 -18.13 3.40 8.86
N PHE A 34 -17.23 3.84 9.73
CA PHE A 34 -16.96 5.26 9.93
C PHE A 34 -16.39 5.91 8.66
N LEU A 35 -15.34 5.32 8.10
CA LEU A 35 -14.64 5.84 6.92
C LEU A 35 -15.54 5.90 5.68
N SER A 36 -16.32 4.85 5.41
CA SER A 36 -17.27 4.84 4.29
C SER A 36 -18.33 5.95 4.41
N CYS A 37 -18.79 6.28 5.63
CA CYS A 37 -19.69 7.41 5.82
C CYS A 37 -19.00 8.77 5.74
N ALA A 38 -17.78 8.88 6.27
CA ALA A 38 -17.04 10.14 6.28
C ALA A 38 -16.66 10.60 4.86
N ILE A 39 -16.34 9.66 3.96
CA ILE A 39 -15.83 9.97 2.63
C ILE A 39 -16.93 9.95 1.55
N GLY A 40 -17.92 9.06 1.66
CA GLY A 40 -19.03 8.97 0.70
C GLY A 40 -20.05 10.13 0.75
N SER A 41 -20.02 10.96 1.80
CA SER A 41 -21.02 12.02 2.03
C SER A 41 -20.92 13.22 1.06
N GLY A 42 -19.89 13.29 0.20
CA GLY A 42 -19.64 14.41 -0.72
C GLY A 42 -20.79 14.78 -1.68
N CYS A 43 -21.79 13.91 -1.87
CA CYS A 43 -22.96 14.18 -2.74
C CYS A 43 -24.33 14.03 -2.06
N ARG A 44 -24.39 13.70 -0.77
CA ARG A 44 -25.66 13.45 -0.06
C ARG A 44 -25.77 14.36 1.15
N GLN A 45 -26.16 15.62 0.90
CA GLN A 45 -26.38 16.62 1.95
C GLN A 45 -27.55 16.26 2.90
N ASP A 46 -28.41 15.31 2.51
CA ASP A 46 -29.57 14.90 3.30
C ASP A 46 -29.32 13.65 4.16
N GLU A 47 -28.16 12.99 4.06
CA GLU A 47 -27.82 11.95 5.02
C GLU A 47 -27.53 12.61 6.37
N ASP A 48 -28.35 12.26 7.36
CA ASP A 48 -28.32 12.81 8.71
C ASP A 48 -26.86 12.91 9.23
N GLU A 49 -26.35 14.14 9.40
CA GLU A 49 -25.10 14.43 10.12
C GLU A 49 -25.05 13.67 11.46
N ALA A 50 -26.21 13.45 12.07
CA ALA A 50 -26.41 12.62 13.26
C ALA A 50 -25.96 11.17 13.06
N THR A 51 -26.20 10.56 11.90
CA THR A 51 -25.74 9.20 11.56
C THR A 51 -24.22 9.12 11.45
N THR A 52 -23.60 10.05 10.73
CA THR A 52 -22.13 10.11 10.62
C THR A 52 -21.48 10.31 11.98
N LYS A 53 -22.03 11.22 12.79
CA LYS A 53 -21.59 11.44 14.16
C LYS A 53 -21.78 10.21 15.05
N ALA A 54 -22.91 9.51 14.93
CA ALA A 54 -23.17 8.28 15.66
C ALA A 54 -22.17 7.17 15.30
N LYS A 55 -21.84 7.01 14.01
CA LYS A 55 -20.81 6.06 13.55
C LYS A 55 -19.41 6.43 14.04
N ALA A 56 -19.06 7.72 14.04
CA ALA A 56 -17.80 8.20 14.61
C ALA A 56 -17.69 7.87 16.11
N ILE A 57 -18.75 8.12 16.87
CA ILE A 57 -18.83 7.80 18.31
C ILE A 57 -18.72 6.28 18.52
N SER A 58 -19.43 5.49 17.72
CA SER A 58 -19.40 4.02 17.81
C SER A 58 -18.01 3.47 17.52
N SER A 59 -17.39 3.90 16.41
CA SER A 59 -16.03 3.51 16.02
C SER A 59 -15.00 3.83 17.11
N THR A 60 -15.08 5.05 17.63
CA THR A 60 -14.24 5.52 18.74
C THR A 60 -14.41 4.68 20.01
N ARG A 61 -15.66 4.36 20.37
CA ARG A 61 -15.99 3.55 21.54
C ARG A 61 -15.42 2.15 21.41
N VAL A 62 -15.59 1.51 20.25
CA VAL A 62 -15.11 0.13 20.04
C VAL A 62 -13.58 0.08 20.05
N LEU A 63 -12.90 1.06 19.45
CA LEU A 63 -11.45 1.19 19.53
C LEU A 63 -10.96 1.31 20.98
N SER A 64 -11.60 2.16 21.79
CA SER A 64 -11.26 2.32 23.21
C SER A 64 -11.47 1.03 24.03
N ILE A 65 -12.49 0.24 23.70
CA ILE A 65 -12.73 -1.07 24.32
C ILE A 65 -11.58 -2.03 23.96
N PHE A 66 -11.21 -2.10 22.69
CA PHE A 66 -10.10 -2.92 22.22
C PHE A 66 -8.78 -2.52 22.89
N ASP A 67 -8.42 -1.24 22.90
CA ASP A 67 -7.19 -0.72 23.51
C ASP A 67 -7.11 -1.04 25.01
N SER A 68 -8.23 -0.91 25.71
CA SER A 68 -8.31 -1.27 27.13
C SER A 68 -8.13 -2.77 27.31
N PHE A 69 -8.80 -3.59 26.48
CA PHE A 69 -8.79 -5.03 26.61
C PHE A 69 -7.41 -5.64 26.27
N ILE A 70 -6.76 -5.17 25.20
CA ILE A 70 -5.40 -5.65 24.84
C ILE A 70 -4.37 -5.32 25.92
N TYR A 71 -4.51 -4.16 26.58
CA TYR A 71 -3.68 -3.80 27.73
C TYR A 71 -3.85 -4.80 28.89
N TYR A 72 -5.09 -5.08 29.30
CA TYR A 72 -5.37 -6.05 30.36
C TYR A 72 -4.93 -7.47 29.98
N PHE A 73 -5.19 -7.89 28.74
CA PHE A 73 -4.80 -9.19 28.23
C PHE A 73 -3.28 -9.39 28.28
N ASN A 74 -2.50 -8.40 27.85
CA ASN A 74 -1.03 -8.46 27.91
C ASN A 74 -0.48 -8.51 29.34
N ALA A 75 -1.16 -7.85 30.29
CA ALA A 75 -0.78 -7.88 31.70
C ALA A 75 -1.11 -9.24 32.34
N ALA A 76 -2.25 -9.84 32.00
CA ALA A 76 -2.69 -11.14 32.51
C ALA A 76 -1.91 -12.31 31.90
N TYR A 77 -1.58 -12.24 30.61
CA TYR A 77 -0.98 -13.33 29.83
C TYR A 77 0.30 -12.91 29.10
N PRO A 78 1.35 -12.46 29.80
CA PRO A 78 2.57 -11.95 29.17
C PRO A 78 3.33 -13.02 28.36
N ALA A 79 3.13 -14.30 28.67
CA ALA A 79 3.73 -15.42 27.94
C ALA A 79 2.90 -15.89 26.73
N HIS A 80 1.66 -15.39 26.57
CA HIS A 80 0.80 -15.81 25.49
C HIS A 80 1.25 -15.17 24.16
N VAL A 81 1.34 -16.03 23.16
CA VAL A 81 1.81 -15.70 21.83
C VAL A 81 0.61 -15.59 20.91
N LYS A 82 0.39 -14.41 20.34
CA LYS A 82 -0.80 -14.13 19.51
C LYS A 82 -0.68 -14.74 18.13
N SER A 83 -1.82 -15.08 17.52
CA SER A 83 -1.91 -15.67 16.19
C SER A 83 -1.45 -14.71 15.09
N THR A 84 -1.07 -15.24 13.92
CA THR A 84 -0.71 -14.42 12.75
C THR A 84 -1.92 -13.63 12.26
N GLU A 85 -3.11 -14.24 12.30
CA GLU A 85 -4.39 -13.66 11.93
C GLU A 85 -4.73 -12.45 12.81
N PHE A 86 -4.42 -12.52 14.11
CA PHE A 86 -4.55 -11.39 15.02
C PHE A 86 -3.68 -10.21 14.56
N PHE A 87 -2.41 -10.45 14.23
CA PHE A 87 -1.52 -9.38 13.77
C PHE A 87 -1.96 -8.79 12.44
N ASN A 88 -2.43 -9.59 11.49
CA ASN A 88 -2.92 -9.06 10.21
C ASN A 88 -4.17 -8.16 10.40
N ASN A 89 -5.08 -8.54 11.30
CA ASN A 89 -6.23 -7.70 11.65
C ASN A 89 -5.79 -6.42 12.39
N LEU A 90 -4.76 -6.50 13.22
CA LEU A 90 -4.18 -5.33 13.88
C LEU A 90 -3.55 -4.37 12.87
N ASP A 91 -2.90 -4.91 11.83
CA ASP A 91 -2.27 -4.15 10.77
C ASP A 91 -3.31 -3.42 9.90
N MET A 92 -4.43 -4.10 9.63
CA MET A 92 -5.61 -3.50 9.02
C MET A 92 -6.19 -2.38 9.90
N LEU A 93 -6.35 -2.63 11.21
CA LEU A 93 -6.89 -1.63 12.14
C LEU A 93 -6.01 -0.37 12.16
N GLU A 94 -4.69 -0.55 12.31
CA GLU A 94 -3.74 0.55 12.34
C GLU A 94 -3.83 1.40 11.06
N PHE A 95 -3.83 0.76 9.88
CA PHE A 95 -3.99 1.47 8.61
C PHE A 95 -5.27 2.32 8.57
N LEU A 96 -6.42 1.75 8.96
CA LEU A 96 -7.71 2.45 8.94
C LEU A 96 -7.76 3.60 9.95
N VAL A 97 -7.16 3.41 11.11
CA VAL A 97 -7.07 4.40 12.17
C VAL A 97 -6.21 5.60 11.75
N LEU A 98 -5.10 5.36 11.06
CA LEU A 98 -4.28 6.43 10.50
C LEU A 98 -4.99 7.17 9.37
N LEU A 99 -5.72 6.44 8.52
CA LEU A 99 -6.53 7.02 7.46
C LEU A 99 -7.67 7.88 8.02
N SER A 100 -8.32 7.42 9.08
CA SER A 100 -9.46 8.10 9.72
C SER A 100 -9.04 9.39 10.43
N GLY A 101 -7.86 9.40 11.05
CA GLY A 101 -7.24 10.59 11.63
C GLY A 101 -7.02 11.73 10.62
N ARG A 102 -6.74 11.39 9.34
CA ARG A 102 -6.63 12.38 8.26
C ARG A 102 -8.00 12.96 7.88
N SER A 103 -9.02 12.12 7.75
CA SER A 103 -10.36 12.53 7.29
C SER A 103 -11.04 13.50 8.26
N SER A 104 -10.82 13.37 9.57
CA SER A 104 -11.45 14.25 10.57
C SER A 104 -10.94 15.69 10.56
N SER A 105 -9.72 15.94 10.08
CA SER A 105 -9.14 17.28 10.12
C SER A 105 -9.64 18.21 9.01
N ALA A 106 -10.20 17.66 7.93
CA ALA A 106 -10.68 18.47 6.80
C ALA A 106 -11.91 19.33 7.15
N THR A 107 -12.68 18.94 8.16
CA THR A 107 -13.99 19.56 8.46
C THR A 107 -13.90 20.79 9.38
N THR A 108 -12.81 20.99 10.11
CA THR A 108 -12.76 21.99 11.20
C THR A 108 -12.48 23.43 10.73
N THR A 109 -12.27 23.70 9.43
CA THR A 109 -11.65 24.95 8.99
C THR A 109 -12.57 26.18 8.88
N THR A 110 -13.90 26.08 9.10
CA THR A 110 -14.82 27.14 8.61
C THR A 110 -15.67 27.88 9.64
N THR A 111 -15.66 27.52 10.93
CA THR A 111 -16.61 28.14 11.89
C THR A 111 -15.89 28.77 13.07
N THR A 112 -15.44 30.02 12.87
CA THR A 112 -14.85 30.90 13.89
C THR A 112 -15.92 31.40 14.88
N THR A 113 -16.66 30.49 15.52
CA THR A 113 -17.58 30.84 16.60
C THR A 113 -16.97 30.36 17.90
N THR A 114 -16.60 31.33 18.73
CA THR A 114 -15.85 31.23 19.98
C THR A 114 -16.67 30.52 21.07
N THR A 115 -16.95 29.23 20.90
CA THR A 115 -17.60 28.42 21.94
C THR A 115 -16.69 27.26 22.26
N THR A 116 -15.84 27.47 23.28
CA THR A 116 -15.00 26.47 23.94
C THR A 116 -15.86 25.36 24.50
N THR A 117 -16.24 24.42 23.65
CA THR A 117 -16.82 23.15 24.06
C THR A 117 -15.71 22.14 23.91
N THR A 118 -15.12 21.73 25.03
CA THR A 118 -14.14 20.64 25.10
C THR A 118 -14.83 19.33 24.75
N THR A 119 -15.08 19.09 23.47
CA THR A 119 -15.30 17.74 22.98
C THR A 119 -13.99 17.00 23.14
N THR A 120 -14.00 16.03 24.04
CA THR A 120 -12.98 14.99 24.20
C THR A 120 -12.89 14.21 22.90
N THR A 121 -12.20 14.76 21.90
CA THR A 121 -11.64 13.97 20.82
C THR A 121 -10.80 12.92 21.50
N THR A 122 -11.08 11.64 21.25
CA THR A 122 -10.21 10.54 21.64
C THR A 122 -8.85 10.79 21.02
N GLN A 123 -8.01 11.45 21.78
CA GLN A 123 -6.61 11.58 21.47
C GLN A 123 -6.08 10.16 21.56
N PHE A 124 -5.43 9.72 20.49
CA PHE A 124 -4.47 8.64 20.59
C PHE A 124 -3.57 8.87 21.80
N SER A 125 -2.96 7.80 22.32
CA SER A 125 -1.88 7.92 23.29
C SER A 125 -1.00 9.12 22.94
N ASP A 126 -0.66 9.98 23.90
CA ASP A 126 0.13 11.21 23.68
C ASP A 126 1.44 10.93 22.92
N SER A 127 1.92 9.68 22.95
CA SER A 127 3.11 9.19 22.24
C SER A 127 2.91 8.87 20.75
N MET A 128 1.67 8.70 20.28
CA MET A 128 1.38 8.21 18.93
C MET A 128 1.81 9.18 17.83
N PRO A 129 1.62 10.52 17.93
CA PRO A 129 2.13 11.44 16.91
C PRO A 129 3.64 11.39 16.76
N GLU A 130 4.38 11.25 17.87
CA GLU A 130 5.83 11.11 17.85
C GLU A 130 6.25 9.78 17.22
N LYS A 131 5.56 8.67 17.56
CA LYS A 131 5.78 7.36 16.92
C LYS A 131 5.53 7.42 15.42
N LEU A 132 4.47 8.08 14.96
CA LEU A 132 4.17 8.24 13.54
C LEU A 132 5.21 9.09 12.83
N GLN A 133 5.66 10.18 13.44
CA GLN A 133 6.73 11.01 12.88
C GLN A 133 8.03 10.21 12.75
N GLN A 134 8.38 9.42 13.77
CA GLN A 134 9.54 8.55 13.73
C GLN A 134 9.41 7.48 12.64
N MET A 135 8.24 6.84 12.53
CA MET A 135 7.95 5.84 11.52
C MET A 135 8.02 6.44 10.11
N SER A 136 7.42 7.61 9.89
CA SER A 136 7.51 8.37 8.65
C SER A 136 8.96 8.65 8.24
N SER A 137 9.77 9.14 9.18
CA SER A 137 11.19 9.40 8.97
C SER A 137 11.96 8.13 8.59
N ASN A 138 11.72 7.02 9.30
CA ASN A 138 12.33 5.72 9.03
C ASN A 138 11.93 5.18 7.65
N ASN A 139 10.64 5.27 7.31
CA ASN A 139 10.10 4.83 6.03
C ASN A 139 10.71 5.63 4.88
N LEU A 140 10.79 6.96 5.02
CA LEU A 140 11.44 7.82 4.05
C LEU A 140 12.91 7.47 3.86
N ALA A 141 13.64 7.24 4.96
CA ALA A 141 15.04 6.82 4.90
C ALA A 141 15.20 5.45 4.22
N ALA A 142 14.31 4.50 4.50
CA ALA A 142 14.29 3.19 3.83
C ALA A 142 14.04 3.32 2.33
N ARG A 143 13.06 4.15 1.90
CA ARG A 143 12.78 4.38 0.48
C ARG A 143 13.95 5.04 -0.25
N ARG A 144 14.66 5.98 0.39
CA ARG A 144 15.86 6.58 -0.20
C ARG A 144 17.01 5.58 -0.36
N ARG A 145 17.19 4.67 0.61
CA ARG A 145 18.14 3.56 0.49
C ARG A 145 17.76 2.64 -0.67
N TRP A 146 16.48 2.31 -0.81
CA TRP A 146 15.96 1.52 -1.92
C TRP A 146 16.24 2.19 -3.28
N LEU A 147 15.98 3.49 -3.43
CA LEU A 147 16.29 4.24 -4.65
C LEU A 147 17.78 4.22 -4.98
N ALA A 148 18.64 4.44 -3.98
CA ALA A 148 20.08 4.37 -4.17
C ALA A 148 20.55 2.97 -4.59
N ALA A 149 19.92 1.91 -4.06
CA ALA A 149 20.19 0.54 -4.46
C ALA A 149 19.76 0.27 -5.92
N ARG A 150 18.54 0.70 -6.31
CA ARG A 150 18.05 0.61 -7.69
C ARG A 150 18.98 1.32 -8.67
N GLU A 151 19.38 2.56 -8.37
CA GLU A 151 20.30 3.33 -9.22
C GLU A 151 21.66 2.62 -9.41
N ARG A 152 22.19 2.00 -8.35
CA ARG A 152 23.42 1.20 -8.45
C ARG A 152 23.23 -0.05 -9.29
N GLN A 153 22.09 -0.71 -9.18
CA GLN A 153 21.75 -1.87 -10.00
C GLN A 153 21.72 -1.50 -11.49
N THR A 154 21.01 -0.41 -11.86
CA THR A 154 20.98 0.12 -13.23
C THR A 154 22.38 0.46 -13.75
N ARG A 155 23.22 1.09 -12.91
CA ARG A 155 24.63 1.39 -13.26
C ARG A 155 25.51 0.16 -13.44
N LYS A 156 25.25 -0.95 -12.72
CA LYS A 156 25.99 -2.20 -12.92
C LYS A 156 25.55 -2.89 -14.21
N LEU A 157 24.24 -2.90 -14.48
CA LEU A 157 23.69 -3.47 -15.71
C LEU A 157 24.20 -2.73 -16.96
N SER A 158 24.33 -1.40 -16.91
CA SER A 158 24.88 -0.62 -18.03
C SER A 158 26.40 -0.78 -18.24
N LYS A 159 27.14 -1.21 -17.21
CA LYS A 159 28.59 -1.45 -17.29
C LYS A 159 28.96 -2.87 -17.69
N GLN A 160 28.02 -3.82 -17.65
CA GLN A 160 28.31 -5.19 -18.01
C GLN A 160 28.65 -5.23 -19.51
N PRO A 161 29.90 -5.53 -19.90
CA PRO A 161 30.29 -5.54 -21.30
C PRO A 161 29.38 -6.52 -22.02
N GLN A 162 28.70 -6.06 -23.09
CA GLN A 162 27.83 -6.91 -23.89
C GLN A 162 28.62 -8.19 -24.21
N PRO A 163 28.17 -9.36 -23.75
CA PRO A 163 28.89 -10.59 -24.02
C PRO A 163 28.97 -10.71 -25.53
N GLN A 164 30.20 -10.62 -26.07
CA GLN A 164 30.50 -10.88 -27.47
C GLN A 164 30.32 -12.38 -27.73
N SER A 165 29.09 -12.87 -27.59
CA SER A 165 28.71 -14.23 -27.91
C SER A 165 28.75 -14.37 -29.42
N ALA A 166 29.91 -14.78 -29.92
CA ALA A 166 30.20 -14.87 -31.34
C ALA A 166 29.40 -15.97 -32.08
N TYR A 167 28.57 -16.78 -31.39
CA TYR A 167 27.94 -17.96 -32.02
C TYR A 167 26.52 -18.31 -31.55
N SER A 168 25.86 -17.49 -30.73
CA SER A 168 24.45 -17.74 -30.37
C SER A 168 23.50 -17.13 -31.41
N SER A 169 22.59 -17.96 -31.95
CA SER A 169 21.54 -17.62 -32.92
C SER A 169 20.95 -16.20 -32.76
N SER A 170 20.91 -15.43 -33.86
CA SER A 170 20.62 -14.00 -33.88
C SER A 170 19.26 -13.56 -33.32
N ALA A 171 18.25 -14.44 -33.27
CA ALA A 171 16.89 -14.08 -32.88
C ALA A 171 16.73 -13.84 -31.36
N ALA A 172 17.27 -14.71 -30.51
CA ALA A 172 17.15 -14.58 -29.05
C ALA A 172 17.96 -13.38 -28.51
N ALA A 173 19.14 -13.14 -29.08
CA ALA A 173 19.96 -11.97 -28.75
C ALA A 173 19.27 -10.65 -29.15
N ALA A 174 18.58 -10.62 -30.30
CA ALA A 174 17.81 -9.46 -30.73
C ALA A 174 16.59 -9.20 -29.82
N ALA A 175 15.87 -10.25 -29.39
CA ALA A 175 14.75 -10.13 -28.47
C ALA A 175 15.19 -9.63 -27.07
N ALA A 176 16.31 -10.16 -26.55
CA ALA A 176 16.87 -9.72 -25.28
C ALA A 176 17.39 -8.26 -25.35
N ALA A 177 18.03 -7.88 -26.45
CA ALA A 177 18.46 -6.49 -26.69
C ALA A 177 17.26 -5.54 -26.81
N ALA A 178 16.18 -5.95 -27.49
CA ALA A 178 14.96 -5.16 -27.59
C ALA A 178 14.28 -4.97 -26.22
N ALA A 179 14.20 -6.03 -25.40
CA ALA A 179 13.66 -5.95 -24.04
C ALA A 179 14.50 -5.06 -23.11
N GLY A 180 15.83 -5.14 -23.19
CA GLY A 180 16.73 -4.27 -22.41
C GLY A 180 16.65 -2.79 -22.80
N ASN A 181 16.45 -2.49 -24.09
CA ASN A 181 16.31 -1.13 -24.56
C ASN A 181 15.04 -0.46 -24.03
N PHE A 182 13.93 -1.19 -23.92
CA PHE A 182 12.66 -0.64 -23.43
C PHE A 182 12.76 -0.20 -21.96
N SER A 183 13.35 -1.04 -21.10
CA SER A 183 13.57 -0.71 -19.68
C SER A 183 14.43 0.54 -19.51
N THR A 184 15.46 0.70 -20.35
CA THR A 184 16.39 1.85 -20.26
C THR A 184 15.68 3.16 -20.63
N ILE A 185 14.86 3.14 -21.70
CA ILE A 185 14.09 4.33 -22.11
C ILE A 185 13.08 4.72 -21.04
N GLN A 186 12.44 3.73 -20.41
CA GLN A 186 11.47 3.98 -19.34
C GLN A 186 12.15 4.63 -18.12
N ASP A 187 13.26 4.07 -17.65
CA ASP A 187 14.05 4.64 -16.54
C ASP A 187 14.49 6.09 -16.86
N ASP A 188 14.95 6.37 -18.09
CA ASP A 188 15.34 7.72 -18.52
C ASP A 188 14.16 8.72 -18.47
N VAL A 189 12.95 8.27 -18.84
CA VAL A 189 11.73 9.09 -18.77
C VAL A 189 11.31 9.33 -17.31
N GLU A 190 11.36 8.31 -16.45
CA GLU A 190 11.09 8.46 -15.02
C GLU A 190 12.05 9.50 -14.40
N ASP A 191 13.35 9.37 -14.69
CA ASP A 191 14.39 10.30 -14.23
C ASP A 191 14.16 11.72 -14.75
N GLN A 192 13.78 11.88 -16.02
CA GLN A 192 13.49 13.20 -16.58
C GLN A 192 12.34 13.89 -15.85
N ILE A 193 11.24 13.17 -15.60
CA ILE A 193 10.08 13.69 -14.87
C ILE A 193 10.49 14.10 -13.46
N CYS A 194 11.15 13.22 -12.73
CA CYS A 194 11.63 13.46 -11.37
C CYS A 194 12.58 14.67 -11.29
N ASN A 195 13.53 14.77 -12.22
CA ASN A 195 14.49 15.86 -12.28
C ASN A 195 13.84 17.22 -12.57
N ALA A 196 12.79 17.27 -13.42
CA ALA A 196 12.05 18.51 -13.68
C ALA A 196 11.42 19.10 -12.40
N TRP A 197 10.97 18.25 -11.47
CA TRP A 197 10.44 18.69 -10.18
C TRP A 197 11.54 19.05 -9.16
N LYS A 198 12.71 18.39 -9.22
CA LYS A 198 13.87 18.69 -8.36
C LYS A 198 14.60 19.97 -8.74
N GLN A 199 14.79 20.27 -10.03
CA GLN A 199 15.59 21.40 -10.51
C GLN A 199 15.08 22.75 -9.97
N ASN A 200 13.75 22.89 -9.91
CA ASN A 200 13.10 24.07 -9.34
C ASN A 200 13.29 24.22 -7.82
N GLN A 201 13.66 23.15 -7.11
CA GLN A 201 13.98 23.20 -5.69
C GLN A 201 15.37 23.81 -5.46
N HIS A 202 16.37 23.36 -6.23
CA HIS A 202 17.76 23.81 -6.06
C HIS A 202 17.95 25.30 -6.38
N GLN A 203 17.23 25.84 -7.37
CA GLN A 203 17.30 27.28 -7.69
C GLN A 203 16.84 28.16 -6.51
N HIS A 204 15.91 27.67 -5.68
CA HIS A 204 15.45 28.40 -4.50
C HIS A 204 16.44 28.32 -3.33
N ASP A 205 16.97 27.13 -3.05
CA ASP A 205 17.90 26.91 -1.94
C ASP A 205 19.22 27.67 -2.13
N PHE A 206 19.71 27.80 -3.37
CA PHE A 206 20.93 28.57 -3.65
C PHE A 206 20.76 30.06 -3.36
N ARG A 207 19.58 30.62 -3.64
CA ARG A 207 19.31 32.06 -3.44
C ARG A 207 19.17 32.45 -1.97
N THR A 208 18.69 31.54 -1.11
CA THR A 208 18.53 31.80 0.34
C THR A 208 19.84 31.63 1.12
N SER A 209 20.75 30.77 0.66
CA SER A 209 22.00 30.44 1.36
C SER A 209 22.98 31.61 1.49
N HIS A 210 22.90 32.65 0.66
CA HIS A 210 23.83 33.78 0.68
C HIS A 210 23.48 34.91 1.66
N ALA A 211 22.33 34.86 2.34
CA ALA A 211 21.81 36.00 3.13
C ALA A 211 21.92 35.85 4.66
N ALA A 212 22.35 34.72 5.21
CA ALA A 212 22.19 34.41 6.64
C ALA A 212 23.52 34.34 7.41
N ALA A 213 23.92 35.46 8.01
CA ALA A 213 24.96 35.52 9.05
C ALA A 213 24.49 36.44 10.20
N ALA A 214 23.48 36.01 10.96
CA ALA A 214 23.07 36.68 12.18
C ALA A 214 22.55 35.67 13.22
N ALA A 215 22.66 36.00 14.50
CA ALA A 215 22.48 35.10 15.64
C ALA A 215 21.02 34.65 15.88
N PRO A 216 20.80 33.49 16.55
CA PRO A 216 19.48 32.95 16.84
C PRO A 216 18.89 33.52 18.14
N THR A 217 17.70 34.11 18.08
CA THR A 217 16.87 34.41 19.25
C THR A 217 15.75 33.37 19.38
N SER A 218 15.80 32.61 20.48
CA SER A 218 14.83 31.60 20.90
C SER A 218 13.51 32.25 21.31
N ASN A 219 12.40 31.86 20.67
CA ASN A 219 11.03 31.73 21.22
C ASN A 219 10.02 31.68 20.04
N ASN A 220 9.96 30.55 19.32
CA ASN A 220 8.98 30.36 18.25
C ASN A 220 7.82 29.48 18.77
N PRO A 221 6.55 29.90 18.66
CA PRO A 221 5.41 29.08 19.03
C PRO A 221 5.40 27.80 18.20
N GLN A 222 5.26 26.65 18.87
CA GLN A 222 5.18 25.34 18.22
C GLN A 222 4.03 25.37 17.20
N LEU A 223 4.35 25.16 15.92
CA LEU A 223 3.32 24.92 14.92
C LEU A 223 2.55 23.65 15.31
N PRO A 224 1.23 23.60 15.08
CA PRO A 224 0.45 22.38 15.29
C PRO A 224 1.11 21.20 14.59
N LEU A 225 1.19 20.07 15.30
CA LEU A 225 1.79 18.82 14.81
C LEU A 225 1.20 18.47 13.44
N PRO A 226 2.04 18.13 12.45
CA PRO A 226 1.57 17.80 11.12
C PRO A 226 0.74 16.51 11.17
N LEU A 227 -0.41 16.52 10.51
CA LEU A 227 -1.19 15.32 10.25
C LEU A 227 -0.33 14.29 9.50
N PRO A 228 -0.51 12.98 9.75
CA PRO A 228 0.20 11.95 9.01
C PRO A 228 -0.11 12.13 7.52
N LEU A 229 0.90 12.20 6.66
CA LEU A 229 0.76 12.37 5.21
C LEU A 229 0.23 11.09 4.56
N LEU A 230 -0.36 11.17 3.37
CA LEU A 230 -0.68 9.96 2.58
C LEU A 230 0.56 9.12 2.33
N PHE A 231 1.71 9.75 2.16
CA PHE A 231 2.99 9.06 2.02
C PHE A 231 3.27 8.13 3.21
N ASP A 232 2.91 8.54 4.43
CA ASP A 232 3.15 7.75 5.64
C ASP A 232 2.29 6.48 5.68
N LEU A 233 1.19 6.46 4.91
CA LEU A 233 0.29 5.32 4.80
C LEU A 233 0.70 4.31 3.72
N ILE A 234 1.49 4.72 2.71
CA ILE A 234 1.86 3.83 1.60
C ILE A 234 2.62 2.59 2.10
N PRO A 235 3.65 2.69 2.96
CA PRO A 235 4.33 1.51 3.48
C PRO A 235 3.38 0.54 4.15
N ARG A 236 2.45 1.06 4.98
CA ARG A 236 1.48 0.23 5.67
C ARG A 236 0.52 -0.46 4.72
N PHE A 237 0.07 0.24 3.69
CA PHE A 237 -0.75 -0.34 2.62
C PHE A 237 -0.01 -1.45 1.88
N MET A 238 1.28 -1.25 1.55
CA MET A 238 2.09 -2.23 0.85
C MET A 238 2.37 -3.47 1.71
N ASP A 239 2.67 -3.29 2.99
CA ASP A 239 2.89 -4.39 3.94
C ASP A 239 1.61 -5.24 4.08
N VAL A 240 0.47 -4.61 4.36
CA VAL A 240 -0.83 -5.30 4.44
C VAL A 240 -1.14 -6.00 3.11
N SER A 241 -0.80 -5.37 1.98
CA SER A 241 -1.05 -5.96 0.68
C SER A 241 -0.21 -7.19 0.41
N ALA A 242 1.08 -7.13 0.72
CA ALA A 242 2.02 -8.23 0.60
C ALA A 242 1.63 -9.42 1.47
N GLU A 243 1.28 -9.16 2.73
CA GLU A 243 0.83 -10.22 3.63
C GLU A 243 -0.44 -10.90 3.13
N ILE A 244 -1.46 -10.13 2.69
CA ILE A 244 -2.71 -10.73 2.25
C ILE A 244 -2.54 -11.46 0.91
N SER A 245 -1.74 -10.93 -0.01
CA SER A 245 -1.37 -11.61 -1.25
C SER A 245 -0.70 -12.96 -0.97
N ALA A 246 0.27 -12.99 -0.04
CA ALA A 246 0.96 -14.21 0.36
C ALA A 246 0.03 -15.24 1.02
N LEU A 247 -0.89 -14.78 1.88
CA LEU A 247 -1.84 -15.65 2.58
C LEU A 247 -2.90 -16.24 1.64
N LEU A 248 -3.39 -15.45 0.68
CA LEU A 248 -4.32 -15.92 -0.33
C LEU A 248 -3.64 -16.79 -1.39
N GLY A 249 -2.31 -16.65 -1.57
CA GLY A 249 -1.57 -17.27 -2.67
C GLY A 249 -1.99 -16.69 -4.02
N HIS A 250 -2.37 -15.41 -4.03
CA HIS A 250 -2.81 -14.69 -5.22
C HIS A 250 -1.95 -13.46 -5.41
N HIS A 251 -1.35 -13.34 -6.59
CA HIS A 251 -0.65 -12.11 -6.98
C HIS A 251 -1.66 -10.96 -7.13
N PRO A 252 -1.23 -9.71 -6.88
CA PRO A 252 -2.07 -8.55 -7.11
C PRO A 252 -2.57 -8.51 -8.54
N ASN A 253 -3.88 -8.36 -8.70
CA ASN A 253 -4.47 -8.15 -10.01
C ASN A 253 -4.38 -6.67 -10.43
N GLU A 254 -4.83 -6.39 -11.65
CA GLU A 254 -4.77 -5.05 -12.24
C GLU A 254 -5.41 -3.98 -11.35
N THR A 255 -6.58 -4.26 -10.77
CA THR A 255 -7.28 -3.32 -9.87
C THR A 255 -6.45 -2.97 -8.65
N TRP A 256 -5.82 -3.97 -8.02
CA TRP A 256 -4.91 -3.74 -6.89
C TRP A 256 -3.74 -2.83 -7.28
N MET A 257 -3.12 -3.12 -8.43
CA MET A 257 -2.00 -2.33 -8.96
C MET A 257 -2.42 -0.89 -9.26
N HIS A 258 -3.62 -0.65 -9.82
CA HIS A 258 -4.14 0.71 -10.03
C HIS A 258 -4.38 1.46 -8.71
N ILE A 259 -4.95 0.81 -7.69
CA ILE A 259 -5.12 1.44 -6.36
C ILE A 259 -3.76 1.85 -5.78
N ALA A 260 -2.75 0.98 -5.87
CA ALA A 260 -1.39 1.29 -5.44
C ALA A 260 -0.78 2.47 -6.23
N GLY A 261 -0.94 2.46 -7.57
CA GLY A 261 -0.52 3.54 -8.46
C GLY A 261 -1.14 4.90 -8.12
N GLN A 262 -2.46 4.91 -7.91
CA GLN A 262 -3.22 6.10 -7.54
C GLN A 262 -2.86 6.59 -6.13
N PHE A 263 -2.56 5.69 -5.19
CA PHE A 263 -2.05 6.05 -3.86
C PHE A 263 -0.74 6.82 -3.96
N MET A 264 0.22 6.32 -4.74
CA MET A 264 1.50 7.00 -4.98
C MET A 264 1.30 8.37 -5.64
N LEU A 265 0.37 8.47 -6.60
CA LEU A 265 -0.01 9.75 -7.22
C LEU A 265 -0.58 10.74 -6.18
N GLN A 266 -1.52 10.31 -5.34
CA GLN A 266 -2.16 11.19 -4.35
C GLN A 266 -1.18 11.65 -3.28
N ALA A 267 -0.30 10.76 -2.79
CA ALA A 267 0.76 11.14 -1.87
C ALA A 267 1.75 12.14 -2.48
N SER A 268 2.08 11.97 -3.76
CA SER A 268 2.93 12.90 -4.50
C SER A 268 2.28 14.27 -4.67
N LEU A 269 0.98 14.32 -5.00
CA LEU A 269 0.22 15.58 -5.09
C LEU A 269 0.22 16.31 -3.75
N GLU A 270 -0.08 15.62 -2.66
CA GLU A 270 -0.09 16.21 -1.32
C GLU A 270 1.28 16.78 -0.96
N ALA A 271 2.35 16.00 -1.14
CA ALA A 271 3.71 16.41 -0.82
C ALA A 271 4.17 17.63 -1.64
N LEU A 272 3.90 17.64 -2.94
CA LEU A 272 4.26 18.74 -3.85
C LEU A 272 3.43 20.01 -3.57
N GLN A 273 2.16 19.88 -3.20
CA GLN A 273 1.32 21.00 -2.80
C GLN A 273 1.81 21.64 -1.50
N ILE A 274 2.10 20.84 -0.47
CA ILE A 274 2.66 21.34 0.80
C ILE A 274 3.95 22.11 0.53
N ARG A 275 4.85 21.55 -0.27
CA ARG A 275 6.11 22.23 -0.66
C ARG A 275 5.86 23.54 -1.38
N THR A 276 4.93 23.56 -2.33
CA THR A 276 4.61 24.76 -3.11
C THR A 276 4.04 25.87 -2.23
N ARG A 277 3.14 25.53 -1.28
CA ARG A 277 2.57 26.47 -0.29
C ARG A 277 3.61 27.00 0.70
N THR A 278 4.52 26.13 1.17
CA THR A 278 5.60 26.55 2.06
C THR A 278 6.54 27.54 1.35
N ARG A 279 6.86 27.30 0.06
CA ARG A 279 7.68 28.21 -0.74
C ARG A 279 7.07 29.60 -0.90
N THR A 280 5.76 29.69 -1.16
CA THR A 280 5.10 31.00 -1.33
C THR A 280 5.05 31.78 -0.02
N ARG A 281 4.85 31.11 1.12
CA ARG A 281 4.85 31.73 2.45
C ARG A 281 6.22 32.29 2.84
N THR A 282 7.30 31.54 2.61
CA THR A 282 8.66 31.99 2.97
C THR A 282 9.09 33.25 2.20
N ARG A 283 8.64 33.45 0.95
CA ARG A 283 8.95 34.67 0.17
C ARG A 283 8.41 35.95 0.80
N HIS A 284 7.39 35.88 1.66
CA HIS A 284 6.83 37.06 2.33
C HIS A 284 7.53 37.41 3.65
N LEU A 285 8.33 36.51 4.22
CA LEU A 285 8.93 36.65 5.56
C LEU A 285 10.45 36.89 5.52
N VAL A 286 10.98 37.48 4.45
CA VAL A 286 12.41 37.60 4.06
C VAL A 286 13.35 38.27 5.11
N HIS A 287 12.87 38.63 6.30
CA HIS A 287 13.70 39.24 7.36
C HIS A 287 13.90 38.35 8.62
N GLY A 288 13.46 37.09 8.63
CA GLY A 288 13.62 36.17 9.78
C GLY A 288 14.62 35.03 9.52
N ASN A 289 15.48 34.72 10.50
CA ASN A 289 16.40 33.58 10.51
C ASN A 289 15.67 32.22 10.67
N ASP A 290 14.88 31.81 9.68
CA ASP A 290 14.06 30.60 9.75
C ASP A 290 14.81 29.33 9.32
N THR A 291 15.82 28.91 10.11
CA THR A 291 16.50 27.61 9.90
C THR A 291 15.57 26.41 10.04
N HIS A 292 14.48 26.53 10.83
CA HIS A 292 13.53 25.44 11.10
C HIS A 292 12.75 25.01 9.85
N ASN A 293 12.38 25.94 8.96
CA ASN A 293 11.60 25.64 7.77
C ASN A 293 12.36 24.78 6.74
N HIS A 294 13.70 24.89 6.72
CA HIS A 294 14.54 24.08 5.84
C HIS A 294 14.55 22.60 6.26
N THR A 295 14.58 22.31 7.57
CA THR A 295 14.53 20.94 8.08
C THR A 295 13.19 20.28 7.72
N LEU A 296 12.08 20.99 7.91
CA LEU A 296 10.75 20.47 7.55
C LEU A 296 10.65 20.17 6.05
N THR A 297 11.17 21.05 5.19
CA THR A 297 11.11 20.87 3.74
C THR A 297 11.92 19.66 3.26
N ARG A 298 13.05 19.36 3.91
CA ARG A 298 13.87 18.16 3.62
C ARG A 298 13.23 16.86 4.14
N ALA A 299 12.39 16.96 5.16
CA ALA A 299 11.65 15.83 5.72
C ALA A 299 10.44 15.43 4.88
N LEU A 300 9.96 16.29 3.97
CA LEU A 300 8.87 15.93 3.05
C LEU A 300 9.36 14.96 1.97
N PRO A 301 8.55 13.99 1.53
CA PRO A 301 8.89 13.08 0.44
C PRO A 301 9.00 13.81 -0.91
N ILE A 302 10.01 13.47 -1.71
CA ILE A 302 10.10 13.87 -3.13
C ILE A 302 9.25 12.94 -4.02
N LEU A 303 9.06 13.32 -5.28
CA LEU A 303 8.29 12.51 -6.24
C LEU A 303 8.85 11.09 -6.33
N ASP A 304 10.17 10.96 -6.42
CA ASP A 304 10.86 9.67 -6.46
C ASP A 304 10.60 8.84 -5.21
N ASP A 305 10.55 9.47 -4.02
CA ASP A 305 10.31 8.77 -2.75
C ASP A 305 8.94 8.08 -2.79
N CYS A 306 7.93 8.75 -3.38
CA CYS A 306 6.56 8.22 -3.48
C CYS A 306 6.43 7.06 -4.48
N PHE A 307 7.23 7.05 -5.56
CA PHE A 307 7.22 6.02 -6.60
C PHE A 307 8.33 4.96 -6.44
N ALA A 308 9.02 4.96 -5.29
CA ALA A 308 10.08 4.03 -4.92
C ALA A 308 9.54 2.65 -4.48
N TRP A 309 8.69 2.06 -5.33
CA TRP A 309 8.03 0.78 -5.10
C TRP A 309 8.18 -0.11 -6.35
N GLY A 310 8.59 -1.35 -6.11
CA GLY A 310 8.93 -2.31 -7.14
C GLY A 310 10.00 -3.28 -6.66
N TYR A 311 10.46 -4.14 -7.55
CA TYR A 311 11.50 -5.12 -7.23
C TYR A 311 12.88 -4.47 -7.18
N VAL A 312 13.59 -4.66 -6.06
CA VAL A 312 15.05 -4.47 -5.96
C VAL A 312 15.65 -5.72 -5.36
N ASP A 313 16.70 -6.23 -6.00
CA ASP A 313 17.42 -7.41 -5.52
C ASP A 313 17.94 -7.13 -4.08
N PRO A 314 17.53 -7.94 -3.08
CA PRO A 314 17.88 -7.72 -1.67
C PRO A 314 19.38 -7.62 -1.41
N SER A 315 20.22 -8.25 -2.24
CA SER A 315 21.68 -8.18 -2.11
C SER A 315 22.22 -6.75 -2.23
N TYR A 316 21.51 -5.87 -2.93
CA TYR A 316 21.87 -4.47 -3.09
C TYR A 316 21.45 -3.60 -1.89
N LEU A 317 20.45 -4.03 -1.12
CA LEU A 317 20.01 -3.33 0.08
C LEU A 317 20.98 -3.54 1.26
N LEU A 318 21.63 -4.70 1.32
CA LEU A 318 22.53 -5.09 2.42
C LEU A 318 23.98 -4.59 2.29
N SER A 319 24.35 -4.03 1.14
CA SER A 319 25.77 -3.79 0.80
C SER A 319 26.40 -2.54 1.46
N ASP A 320 25.63 -1.62 2.04
CA ASP A 320 26.19 -0.33 2.50
C ASP A 320 26.79 -0.34 3.91
N ASP A 321 26.32 -1.21 4.81
CA ASP A 321 26.73 -1.12 6.22
C ASP A 321 28.02 -1.90 6.55
N ILE A 322 28.50 -2.75 5.62
CA ILE A 322 29.66 -3.63 5.88
C ILE A 322 30.99 -2.96 5.52
N ALA A 323 30.97 -1.84 4.78
CA ALA A 323 32.19 -1.21 4.27
C ALA A 323 32.79 -0.12 5.19
N MET A 324 32.50 -0.14 6.49
CA MET A 324 33.22 0.73 7.44
C MET A 324 34.64 0.16 7.69
N PRO A 325 35.73 0.79 7.22
CA PRO A 325 37.02 0.11 7.05
C PRO A 325 37.84 -0.12 8.32
N ASN A 326 37.39 0.29 9.51
CA ASN A 326 38.24 0.34 10.69
C ASN A 326 37.55 -0.19 11.95
N GLY A 327 37.97 -1.37 12.42
CA GLY A 327 38.01 -1.66 13.85
C GLY A 327 37.32 -2.93 14.31
N SER A 328 38.05 -4.05 14.29
CA SER A 328 38.13 -5.06 15.36
C SER A 328 36.90 -5.21 16.28
N ALA A 329 35.89 -5.97 15.87
CA ALA A 329 34.87 -6.45 16.80
C ALA A 329 34.60 -7.95 16.56
N ASN A 330 34.64 -8.70 17.66
CA ASN A 330 34.54 -10.16 17.71
C ASN A 330 33.28 -10.69 16.98
N PRO A 331 33.41 -11.72 16.12
CA PRO A 331 32.29 -12.30 15.38
C PRO A 331 31.37 -13.23 16.20
N SER A 332 31.58 -13.38 17.52
CA SER A 332 30.95 -14.48 18.29
C SER A 332 29.65 -14.14 19.02
N ASP A 333 29.15 -12.89 18.97
CA ASP A 333 27.97 -12.49 19.75
C ASP A 333 26.89 -11.80 18.89
N LYS A 334 26.67 -12.32 17.68
CA LYS A 334 25.50 -11.95 16.88
C LYS A 334 24.29 -12.72 17.40
N SER A 335 23.72 -12.25 18.50
CA SER A 335 22.33 -12.57 18.83
C SER A 335 21.50 -12.30 17.58
N LYS A 336 20.68 -13.27 17.13
CA LYS A 336 19.67 -13.08 16.07
C LYS A 336 18.86 -11.84 16.44
N SER A 337 19.21 -10.71 15.85
CA SER A 337 18.62 -9.42 16.18
C SER A 337 17.28 -9.34 15.46
N SER A 338 16.43 -8.42 15.91
CA SER A 338 15.13 -8.11 15.31
C SER A 338 15.14 -7.80 13.80
N HIS A 339 16.32 -7.80 13.16
CA HIS A 339 16.53 -7.54 11.74
C HIS A 339 15.91 -8.62 10.84
N ASP A 340 15.85 -9.88 11.29
CA ASP A 340 15.37 -11.00 10.46
C ASP A 340 13.90 -10.83 10.00
N LEU A 341 13.05 -10.15 10.79
CA LEU A 341 11.62 -9.96 10.46
C LEU A 341 11.39 -8.82 9.46
N ASP A 342 12.18 -7.76 9.57
CA ASP A 342 12.12 -6.64 8.61
C ASP A 342 12.56 -7.14 7.22
N ASP A 343 13.52 -8.06 7.16
CA ASP A 343 13.98 -8.68 5.92
C ASP A 343 12.89 -9.56 5.26
N GLU A 344 12.09 -10.29 6.06
CA GLU A 344 10.96 -11.10 5.55
C GLU A 344 9.87 -10.20 4.94
N MET A 345 9.50 -9.11 5.62
CA MET A 345 8.51 -8.18 5.08
C MET A 345 9.00 -7.49 3.80
N ILE A 346 10.28 -7.08 3.76
CA ILE A 346 10.88 -6.51 2.55
C ILE A 346 10.81 -7.51 1.39
N HIS A 347 11.02 -8.81 1.67
CA HIS A 347 10.88 -9.86 0.66
C HIS A 347 9.45 -9.97 0.14
N LEU A 348 8.46 -10.03 1.03
CA LEU A 348 7.03 -10.11 0.65
C LEU A 348 6.61 -8.90 -0.19
N VAL A 349 7.02 -7.69 0.19
CA VAL A 349 6.72 -6.47 -0.57
C VAL A 349 7.40 -6.46 -1.94
N ASN A 350 8.61 -7.00 -2.04
CA ASN A 350 9.27 -7.18 -3.34
C ASN A 350 8.53 -8.22 -4.21
N GLU A 351 8.06 -9.33 -3.62
CA GLU A 351 7.30 -10.38 -4.31
C GLU A 351 5.92 -9.91 -4.79
N LEU A 352 5.31 -8.95 -4.09
CA LEU A 352 4.01 -8.36 -4.43
C LEU A 352 3.94 -7.91 -5.90
N PHE A 353 5.04 -7.43 -6.46
CA PHE A 353 5.11 -6.93 -7.83
C PHE A 353 6.06 -7.74 -8.72
N CYS A 354 6.32 -9.01 -8.39
CA CYS A 354 7.06 -9.93 -9.24
C CYS A 354 6.12 -10.64 -10.24
N ASP A 355 6.65 -10.96 -11.42
CA ASP A 355 5.92 -11.71 -12.45
C ASP A 355 5.69 -13.17 -12.00
N PRO A 356 4.44 -13.63 -11.84
CA PRO A 356 4.15 -15.01 -11.43
C PRO A 356 4.40 -16.05 -12.53
N SER A 357 4.51 -15.60 -13.78
CA SER A 357 4.55 -16.48 -14.95
C SER A 357 5.91 -17.12 -15.18
N GLU A 358 6.94 -16.72 -14.45
CA GLU A 358 8.24 -17.40 -14.47
C GLU A 358 8.13 -18.64 -13.60
N PRO A 359 7.96 -19.86 -14.18
CA PRO A 359 7.81 -21.06 -13.40
C PRO A 359 9.07 -21.20 -12.54
N THR A 360 8.89 -21.15 -11.23
CA THR A 360 9.90 -21.65 -10.30
C THR A 360 10.03 -23.12 -10.62
N GLU A 361 10.91 -23.48 -11.57
CA GLU A 361 11.14 -24.88 -11.90
C GLU A 361 11.42 -25.55 -10.56
N PRO A 362 10.56 -26.51 -10.14
CA PRO A 362 10.69 -27.11 -8.83
C PRO A 362 12.09 -27.67 -8.80
N THR A 363 12.93 -27.05 -7.98
CA THR A 363 14.33 -27.44 -7.88
C THR A 363 14.27 -28.86 -7.37
N ASP A 364 14.44 -29.82 -8.28
CA ASP A 364 14.22 -31.22 -8.03
C ASP A 364 15.39 -31.66 -7.14
N CYS A 365 15.22 -31.48 -5.83
CA CYS A 365 16.22 -31.75 -4.78
C CYS A 365 16.56 -33.25 -4.67
N SER A 366 16.06 -34.06 -5.59
CA SER A 366 16.14 -35.52 -5.59
C SER A 366 17.43 -36.06 -6.22
N HIS A 367 18.30 -35.21 -6.81
CA HIS A 367 19.63 -35.62 -7.23
C HIS A 367 20.75 -35.05 -6.34
N PRO A 368 21.33 -35.87 -5.43
CA PRO A 368 22.57 -35.52 -4.73
C PRO A 368 23.74 -35.57 -5.73
N SER A 369 23.90 -34.52 -6.54
CA SER A 369 25.10 -34.36 -7.36
C SER A 369 26.30 -34.01 -6.48
N PRO A 370 27.42 -34.71 -6.62
CA PRO A 370 28.59 -34.54 -5.76
C PRO A 370 29.40 -33.29 -6.15
N ARG A 371 29.59 -32.38 -5.20
CA ARG A 371 30.65 -31.35 -5.15
C ARG A 371 30.81 -30.50 -6.42
N THR A 372 29.94 -29.52 -6.59
CA THR A 372 30.22 -28.31 -7.38
C THR A 372 30.08 -27.09 -6.48
N ASP A 373 30.95 -26.11 -6.67
CA ASP A 373 31.29 -25.04 -5.74
C ASP A 373 30.09 -24.28 -5.12
N PRO A 374 30.14 -23.97 -3.80
CA PRO A 374 29.09 -23.23 -3.07
C PRO A 374 28.94 -21.75 -3.47
N THR A 375 29.60 -21.30 -4.53
CA THR A 375 29.59 -19.89 -4.99
C THR A 375 28.66 -19.63 -6.17
N SER A 376 28.05 -20.67 -6.76
CA SER A 376 26.99 -20.51 -7.76
C SER A 376 25.63 -20.50 -7.07
N THR A 377 25.41 -19.53 -6.17
CA THR A 377 24.04 -19.14 -5.81
C THR A 377 23.39 -18.65 -7.10
N ASN A 378 22.58 -19.51 -7.72
CA ASN A 378 21.61 -19.13 -8.74
C ASN A 378 20.68 -18.10 -8.09
N SER A 379 21.09 -16.83 -8.15
CA SER A 379 20.25 -15.69 -7.90
C SER A 379 19.14 -15.76 -8.94
N PHE A 380 18.02 -16.37 -8.55
CA PHE A 380 16.77 -16.30 -9.28
C PHE A 380 16.51 -14.81 -9.50
N ARG A 381 16.68 -14.37 -10.74
CA ARG A 381 16.44 -12.98 -11.12
C ARG A 381 14.94 -12.79 -11.19
N LEU A 382 14.32 -12.61 -10.03
CA LEU A 382 12.93 -12.17 -9.98
C LEU A 382 12.82 -10.90 -10.84
N LYS A 383 11.91 -10.94 -11.80
CA LYS A 383 11.65 -9.84 -12.71
C LYS A 383 10.43 -9.07 -12.20
N GLU A 384 10.55 -7.74 -12.20
CA GLU A 384 9.39 -6.87 -11.94
C GLU A 384 8.28 -7.18 -12.95
N ASN A 385 7.05 -7.30 -12.46
CA ASN A 385 5.88 -7.53 -13.28
C ASN A 385 5.74 -6.37 -14.29
N PRO A 386 5.77 -6.64 -15.61
CA PRO A 386 5.72 -5.58 -16.62
C PRO A 386 4.41 -4.78 -16.58
N GLU A 387 3.31 -5.39 -16.12
CA GLU A 387 2.02 -4.71 -15.93
C GLU A 387 2.12 -3.69 -14.80
N TRP A 388 2.71 -4.08 -13.66
CA TRP A 388 2.99 -3.15 -12.55
C TRP A 388 3.85 -1.98 -13.01
N THR A 389 4.97 -2.25 -13.69
CA THR A 389 5.87 -1.22 -14.21
C THR A 389 5.12 -0.26 -15.15
N SER A 390 4.26 -0.80 -16.03
CA SER A 390 3.41 0.00 -16.93
C SER A 390 2.41 0.90 -16.20
N ILE A 391 1.69 0.36 -15.21
CA ILE A 391 0.72 1.10 -14.39
C ILE A 391 1.44 2.21 -13.60
N ARG A 392 2.54 1.87 -12.91
CA ARG A 392 3.35 2.82 -12.15
C ARG A 392 3.83 3.98 -13.02
N THR A 393 4.38 3.68 -14.20
CA THR A 393 4.85 4.71 -15.13
C THR A 393 3.70 5.54 -15.71
N THR A 394 2.52 4.95 -15.91
CA THR A 394 1.32 5.71 -16.34
C THR A 394 0.98 6.79 -15.32
N TYR A 395 0.89 6.45 -14.03
CA TYR A 395 0.63 7.43 -12.97
C TYR A 395 1.78 8.45 -12.79
N LEU A 396 3.05 8.02 -12.93
CA LEU A 396 4.19 8.93 -12.86
C LEU A 396 4.22 9.92 -14.04
N SER A 397 3.82 9.48 -15.23
CA SER A 397 3.76 10.32 -16.45
C SER A 397 2.79 11.50 -16.32
N GLU A 398 1.82 11.43 -15.41
CA GLU A 398 0.95 12.56 -15.07
C GLU A 398 1.72 13.74 -14.48
N PHE A 399 2.92 13.53 -13.95
CA PHE A 399 3.79 14.60 -13.47
C PHE A 399 4.71 15.16 -14.55
N SER A 400 4.61 14.69 -15.80
CA SER A 400 5.43 15.21 -16.90
C SER A 400 5.21 16.71 -17.11
N ILE A 401 6.32 17.44 -17.07
CA ILE A 401 6.38 18.89 -17.25
C ILE A 401 7.72 19.26 -17.87
N ALA A 402 7.78 20.38 -18.60
CA ALA A 402 9.04 20.87 -19.16
C ALA A 402 10.07 21.12 -18.03
N PRO A 403 11.36 20.78 -18.23
CA PRO A 403 12.39 20.91 -17.19
C PRO A 403 12.62 22.37 -16.74
N ASP A 404 12.31 23.32 -17.61
CA ASP A 404 12.38 24.77 -17.38
C ASP A 404 11.03 25.39 -16.97
N ALA A 405 10.03 24.56 -16.67
CA ALA A 405 8.70 25.04 -16.30
C ALA A 405 8.75 25.94 -15.05
N SER A 406 8.10 27.09 -15.16
CA SER A 406 8.01 28.06 -14.07
C SER A 406 7.24 27.51 -12.87
N THR A 407 7.44 28.11 -11.69
CA THR A 407 6.68 27.75 -10.48
C THR A 407 5.16 27.92 -10.67
N SER A 408 4.73 28.86 -11.53
CA SER A 408 3.32 29.05 -11.86
C SER A 408 2.79 27.90 -12.73
N SER A 409 3.58 27.44 -13.70
CA SER A 409 3.24 26.26 -14.52
C SER A 409 3.14 25.00 -13.66
N GLN A 410 4.08 24.80 -12.72
CA GLN A 410 4.02 23.70 -11.75
C GLN A 410 2.75 23.76 -10.89
N SER A 411 2.42 24.92 -10.31
CA SER A 411 1.19 25.08 -9.53
C SER A 411 -0.06 24.76 -10.36
N CYS A 412 -0.14 25.30 -11.59
CA CYS A 412 -1.25 25.03 -12.49
C CYS A 412 -1.36 23.54 -12.84
N ARG A 413 -0.23 22.84 -13.01
CA ARG A 413 -0.22 21.39 -13.23
C ARG A 413 -0.77 20.63 -12.02
N LEU A 414 -0.33 20.98 -10.82
CA LEU A 414 -0.84 20.36 -9.58
C LEU A 414 -2.33 20.60 -9.39
N ASP A 415 -2.83 21.80 -9.69
CA ASP A 415 -4.26 22.12 -9.62
C ASP A 415 -5.06 21.25 -10.60
N ARG A 416 -4.61 21.15 -11.85
CA ARG A 416 -5.23 20.27 -12.86
C ARG A 416 -5.26 18.81 -12.44
N LEU A 417 -4.16 18.31 -11.89
CA LEU A 417 -4.09 16.92 -11.40
C LEU A 417 -5.02 16.69 -10.21
N THR A 418 -5.16 17.67 -9.31
CA THR A 418 -6.09 17.59 -8.17
C THR A 418 -7.53 17.54 -8.64
N THR A 419 -7.88 18.28 -9.70
CA THR A 419 -9.20 18.19 -10.34
C THR A 419 -9.40 16.86 -11.07
N LYS A 420 -8.39 16.37 -11.79
CA LYS A 420 -8.45 15.11 -12.56
C LYS A 420 -8.53 13.88 -11.65
N TYR A 421 -7.83 13.91 -10.52
CA TYR A 421 -7.77 12.83 -9.54
C TYR A 421 -8.25 13.34 -8.18
N PRO A 422 -9.58 13.47 -7.96
CA PRO A 422 -10.11 13.94 -6.69
C PRO A 422 -9.73 13.01 -5.54
N LEU A 423 -9.15 13.56 -4.47
CA LEU A 423 -8.74 12.78 -3.30
C LEU A 423 -9.92 12.01 -2.68
N ALA A 424 -11.09 12.62 -2.57
CA ALA A 424 -12.27 11.98 -1.98
C ALA A 424 -12.69 10.70 -2.73
N ARG A 425 -12.63 10.72 -4.07
CA ARG A 425 -12.94 9.54 -4.90
C ARG A 425 -11.92 8.43 -4.68
N PHE A 426 -10.63 8.77 -4.71
CA PHE A 426 -9.58 7.79 -4.42
C PHE A 426 -9.75 7.16 -3.04
N LEU A 427 -10.05 7.96 -2.01
CA LEU A 427 -10.22 7.43 -0.66
C LEU A 427 -11.42 6.47 -0.56
N ASP A 428 -12.53 6.76 -1.25
CA ASP A 428 -13.69 5.87 -1.33
C ASP A 428 -13.33 4.53 -2.01
N GLU A 429 -12.64 4.61 -3.16
CA GLU A 429 -12.14 3.46 -3.90
C GLU A 429 -11.20 2.61 -3.03
N LEU A 430 -10.25 3.24 -2.33
CA LEU A 430 -9.31 2.60 -1.41
C LEU A 430 -10.02 1.90 -0.25
N ILE A 431 -11.01 2.54 0.37
CA ILE A 431 -11.75 1.94 1.51
C ILE A 431 -12.58 0.75 1.04
N SER A 432 -13.28 0.89 -0.09
CA SER A 432 -14.04 -0.19 -0.69
C SER A 432 -13.13 -1.38 -0.99
N PHE A 433 -11.99 -1.12 -1.62
CA PHE A 433 -10.97 -2.12 -1.92
C PHE A 433 -10.45 -2.84 -0.67
N MET A 434 -9.99 -2.09 0.34
CA MET A 434 -9.46 -2.67 1.58
C MET A 434 -10.52 -3.46 2.35
N ARG A 435 -11.78 -3.01 2.34
CA ARG A 435 -12.91 -3.73 2.95
C ARG A 435 -13.16 -5.06 2.25
N ASN A 436 -13.13 -5.09 0.92
CA ASN A 436 -13.30 -6.30 0.13
C ASN A 436 -12.18 -7.30 0.41
N ILE A 437 -10.94 -6.84 0.43
CA ILE A 437 -9.77 -7.66 0.77
C ILE A 437 -9.90 -8.23 2.19
N TRP A 438 -10.25 -7.40 3.16
CA TRP A 438 -10.45 -7.85 4.54
C TRP A 438 -11.58 -8.87 4.66
N HIS A 439 -12.69 -8.67 3.95
CA HIS A 439 -13.79 -9.63 3.91
C HIS A 439 -13.35 -10.98 3.29
N LEU A 440 -12.58 -10.96 2.21
CA LEU A 440 -12.01 -12.17 1.61
C LEU A 440 -11.06 -12.88 2.59
N PHE A 441 -10.21 -12.13 3.29
CA PHE A 441 -9.36 -12.65 4.35
C PHE A 441 -10.18 -13.35 5.45
N CYS A 442 -11.24 -12.70 5.97
CA CYS A 442 -12.11 -13.27 6.99
C CYS A 442 -12.85 -14.53 6.53
N THR A 443 -13.27 -14.59 5.26
CA THR A 443 -14.09 -15.69 4.73
C THR A 443 -13.25 -16.87 4.24
N GLN A 444 -12.16 -16.65 3.50
CA GLN A 444 -11.37 -17.72 2.90
C GLN A 444 -10.40 -18.38 3.89
N LEU A 445 -9.89 -17.64 4.87
CA LEU A 445 -8.92 -18.14 5.86
C LEU A 445 -9.56 -18.47 7.20
N HIS A 446 -10.89 -18.43 7.30
CA HIS A 446 -11.63 -18.59 8.56
C HIS A 446 -11.15 -17.64 9.68
N ALA A 447 -10.57 -16.48 9.31
CA ALA A 447 -10.03 -15.51 10.25
C ALA A 447 -11.11 -14.66 10.95
N LYS A 448 -12.39 -14.93 10.68
CA LYS A 448 -13.52 -14.34 11.40
C LYS A 448 -13.61 -14.97 12.81
N PRO A 449 -13.51 -14.18 13.89
CA PRO A 449 -13.53 -14.72 15.25
C PRO A 449 -14.83 -15.47 15.58
N VAL A 450 -14.74 -16.52 16.41
CA VAL A 450 -15.89 -17.37 16.77
C VAL A 450 -17.06 -16.57 17.32
N LEU A 451 -16.81 -15.57 18.18
CA LEU A 451 -17.89 -14.73 18.73
C LEU A 451 -18.60 -13.89 17.65
N ALA A 452 -17.88 -13.45 16.61
CA ALA A 452 -18.47 -12.73 15.49
C ALA A 452 -19.27 -13.68 14.57
N GLN A 453 -18.85 -14.94 14.44
CA GLN A 453 -19.63 -15.97 13.75
C GLN A 453 -20.96 -16.21 14.48
N LEU A 454 -20.92 -16.40 15.80
CA LEU A 454 -22.12 -16.58 16.62
C LEU A 454 -23.08 -15.38 16.58
N GLU A 455 -22.56 -14.16 16.52
CA GLU A 455 -23.36 -12.95 16.37
C GLU A 455 -24.07 -12.89 15.00
N GLU A 456 -23.34 -13.15 13.91
CA GLU A 456 -23.85 -13.02 12.55
C GLU A 456 -24.76 -14.18 12.11
N ASP A 457 -24.46 -15.40 12.55
CA ASP A 457 -25.29 -16.58 12.25
C ASP A 457 -26.60 -16.58 13.03
N GLY A 458 -26.74 -15.64 13.99
CA GLY A 458 -27.86 -15.55 14.90
C GLY A 458 -27.90 -16.74 15.85
N CYS A 459 -28.21 -16.51 17.12
CA CYS A 459 -28.42 -17.55 18.13
C CYS A 459 -29.58 -18.55 17.84
N PHE A 460 -29.92 -18.85 16.58
CA PHE A 460 -31.10 -19.59 16.14
C PHE A 460 -30.73 -20.84 15.31
N SER A 461 -30.11 -21.85 15.93
CA SER A 461 -30.38 -23.27 15.58
C SER A 461 -29.83 -24.28 16.59
N LEU A 462 -28.89 -23.88 17.47
CA LEU A 462 -28.31 -24.78 18.48
C LEU A 462 -29.31 -25.25 19.56
N GLY A 463 -30.50 -24.67 19.62
CA GLY A 463 -31.53 -25.02 20.61
C GLY A 463 -32.50 -26.15 20.23
N LEU A 464 -32.64 -26.55 18.95
CA LEU A 464 -33.71 -27.50 18.56
C LEU A 464 -33.38 -28.51 17.46
N SER A 465 -32.16 -28.58 16.93
CA SER A 465 -31.86 -29.49 15.81
C SER A 465 -30.65 -30.41 16.00
N LEU A 466 -30.30 -30.77 17.24
CA LEU A 466 -29.35 -31.88 17.47
C LEU A 466 -30.04 -33.27 17.46
N GLU A 467 -31.37 -33.33 17.56
CA GLU A 467 -32.12 -34.62 17.52
C GLU A 467 -32.59 -35.02 16.11
N SER A 468 -32.68 -34.11 15.13
CA SER A 468 -33.19 -34.45 13.79
C SER A 468 -32.12 -34.93 12.80
N THR A 469 -30.84 -34.64 13.04
CA THR A 469 -29.74 -34.98 12.11
C THR A 469 -29.10 -36.35 12.39
N LEU A 470 -29.48 -37.03 13.49
CA LEU A 470 -29.04 -38.40 13.82
C LEU A 470 -30.13 -39.47 13.62
N GLY A 471 -31.34 -39.09 13.20
CA GLY A 471 -32.50 -39.98 13.12
C GLY A 471 -32.85 -40.61 11.77
N THR A 472 -32.30 -40.14 10.63
CA THR A 472 -32.87 -40.51 9.31
C THR A 472 -31.86 -40.80 8.20
N THR A 473 -30.77 -41.49 8.50
CA THR A 473 -29.83 -41.96 7.45
C THR A 473 -29.31 -43.37 7.69
N LEU A 474 -30.25 -44.31 7.85
CA LEU A 474 -29.99 -45.74 7.70
C LEU A 474 -30.93 -46.26 6.61
N GLY A 475 -30.55 -46.05 5.36
CA GLY A 475 -31.33 -46.49 4.21
C GLY A 475 -30.76 -46.03 2.87
N THR A 476 -29.80 -46.79 2.35
CA THR A 476 -29.54 -46.97 0.90
C THR A 476 -29.27 -45.74 0.04
N THR A 477 -28.01 -45.47 -0.31
CA THR A 477 -27.46 -45.69 -1.67
C THR A 477 -25.98 -45.32 -1.76
N LEU A 478 -25.21 -46.19 -2.42
CA LEU A 478 -23.84 -45.96 -2.87
C LEU A 478 -23.78 -44.77 -3.84
N GLY A 479 -22.69 -44.01 -3.80
CA GLY A 479 -22.13 -43.42 -5.02
C GLY A 479 -21.62 -41.98 -4.91
N THR A 480 -20.32 -41.83 -5.13
CA THR A 480 -19.57 -40.62 -5.53
C THR A 480 -19.37 -39.52 -4.48
N SER A 481 -18.15 -39.48 -3.94
CA SER A 481 -17.57 -38.34 -3.25
C SER A 481 -17.41 -37.15 -4.20
N SER A 482 -18.19 -36.09 -3.99
CA SER A 482 -17.95 -34.79 -4.62
C SER A 482 -16.98 -34.01 -3.74
N GLY A 483 -15.71 -33.98 -4.13
CA GLY A 483 -14.75 -33.02 -3.59
C GLY A 483 -15.11 -31.64 -4.13
N ILE A 484 -15.40 -30.70 -3.24
CA ILE A 484 -15.57 -29.27 -3.59
C ILE A 484 -14.16 -28.76 -3.95
N SER A 485 -13.84 -28.80 -5.23
CA SER A 485 -12.68 -28.14 -5.81
C SER A 485 -13.08 -26.70 -6.10
N VAL A 486 -12.67 -25.76 -5.25
CA VAL A 486 -12.77 -24.32 -5.50
C VAL A 486 -11.88 -23.97 -6.71
N GLN A 487 -12.47 -23.47 -7.79
CA GLN A 487 -11.73 -22.91 -8.94
C GLN A 487 -11.10 -21.58 -8.51
N LYS A 488 -9.90 -21.65 -7.94
CA LYS A 488 -9.19 -20.58 -7.22
C LYS A 488 -8.85 -19.28 -7.97
N GLY A 489 -9.09 -19.17 -9.28
CA GLY A 489 -8.73 -17.95 -10.04
C GLY A 489 -9.93 -17.14 -10.50
N VAL A 490 -10.97 -17.81 -11.00
CA VAL A 490 -12.08 -17.13 -11.69
C VAL A 490 -13.03 -16.45 -10.71
N GLU A 491 -13.23 -17.00 -9.51
CA GLU A 491 -14.14 -16.43 -8.51
C GLU A 491 -13.62 -15.11 -7.92
N PHE A 492 -12.30 -14.90 -7.85
CA PHE A 492 -11.73 -13.66 -7.30
C PHE A 492 -11.89 -12.48 -8.27
N ASP A 493 -11.57 -12.69 -9.54
CA ASP A 493 -11.77 -11.67 -10.58
C ASP A 493 -13.27 -11.43 -10.83
N GLU A 494 -14.11 -12.48 -10.79
CA GLU A 494 -15.57 -12.32 -10.88
C GLU A 494 -16.13 -11.60 -9.65
N PHE A 495 -15.62 -11.87 -8.44
CA PHE A 495 -16.00 -11.16 -7.22
C PHE A 495 -15.62 -9.69 -7.32
N LEU A 496 -14.38 -9.36 -7.67
CA LEU A 496 -13.96 -7.96 -7.83
C LEU A 496 -14.69 -7.24 -8.98
N ALA A 497 -15.01 -7.96 -10.07
CA ALA A 497 -15.89 -7.45 -11.11
C ALA A 497 -17.32 -7.20 -10.60
N ARG A 498 -17.87 -8.06 -9.73
CA ARG A 498 -19.18 -7.91 -9.10
C ARG A 498 -19.24 -6.79 -8.06
N VAL A 499 -18.13 -6.44 -7.39
CA VAL A 499 -18.09 -5.27 -6.48
C VAL A 499 -18.03 -3.93 -7.23
N GLY A 500 -18.10 -3.92 -8.57
CA GLY A 500 -18.36 -2.72 -9.35
C GLY A 500 -17.13 -1.83 -9.57
N LEU A 501 -15.92 -2.34 -9.34
CA LEU A 501 -14.67 -1.59 -9.60
C LEU A 501 -14.29 -1.54 -11.09
N PHE A 502 -15.00 -2.27 -11.97
CA PHE A 502 -14.97 -2.04 -13.41
C PHE A 502 -16.05 -1.02 -13.82
N HIS A 503 -15.80 0.26 -13.56
CA HIS A 503 -16.28 1.28 -14.48
C HIS A 503 -15.19 1.48 -15.53
N HIS A 504 -15.30 0.78 -16.65
CA HIS A 504 -14.80 1.32 -17.92
C HIS A 504 -15.65 2.55 -18.25
N ASP A 505 -15.49 3.64 -17.49
CA ASP A 505 -15.65 4.94 -18.09
C ASP A 505 -14.53 5.03 -19.13
N GLU A 506 -14.91 5.30 -20.36
CA GLU A 506 -13.99 5.64 -21.43
C GLU A 506 -13.12 6.83 -21.00
N ILE A 507 -12.02 6.59 -20.28
CA ILE A 507 -10.81 7.41 -20.38
C ILE A 507 -10.17 7.04 -21.72
N GLY A 508 -10.93 7.22 -22.80
CA GLY A 508 -10.50 7.03 -24.16
C GLY A 508 -9.61 8.20 -24.56
N ASN A 509 -8.35 7.89 -24.87
CA ASN A 509 -7.54 8.55 -25.90
C ASN A 509 -7.71 10.07 -26.03
N GLY A 510 -7.40 10.79 -24.97
CA GLY A 510 -7.16 12.23 -24.98
C GLY A 510 -5.69 12.59 -25.00
N ILE A 511 -4.85 11.90 -25.80
CA ILE A 511 -3.50 12.41 -26.11
C ILE A 511 -3.69 13.59 -27.05
N LEU A 512 -3.83 14.78 -26.47
CA LEU A 512 -3.67 16.03 -27.20
C LEU A 512 -2.20 16.10 -27.67
N SER A 513 -2.00 15.78 -28.94
CA SER A 513 -0.82 16.19 -29.70
C SER A 513 -0.78 17.73 -29.71
N LEU A 514 -0.02 18.33 -28.80
CA LEU A 514 0.31 19.74 -28.85
C LEU A 514 1.35 19.94 -29.95
N ASP A 515 0.88 20.33 -31.14
CA ASP A 515 1.69 20.85 -32.23
C ASP A 515 1.94 22.35 -32.00
N PRO A 516 3.18 22.83 -31.77
CA PRO A 516 3.44 24.22 -31.46
C PRO A 516 3.89 24.99 -32.71
N THR A 517 3.09 25.04 -33.78
CA THR A 517 3.31 26.05 -34.84
C THR A 517 2.03 26.43 -35.60
N ARG A 518 1.31 27.48 -35.17
CA ARG A 518 0.70 28.43 -36.13
C ARG A 518 0.11 29.69 -35.49
N SER A 519 0.57 30.81 -36.02
CA SER A 519 0.07 32.17 -35.81
C SER A 519 -1.26 32.41 -36.51
N HIS A 520 -1.99 33.39 -35.96
CA HIS A 520 -3.09 34.18 -36.53
C HIS A 520 -3.18 34.24 -38.07
N ASP A 521 -4.39 34.04 -38.61
CA ASP A 521 -5.13 35.04 -39.41
C ASP A 521 -6.57 34.57 -39.70
N ASP A 522 -7.43 35.55 -40.05
CA ASP A 522 -8.89 35.60 -40.01
C ASP A 522 -9.71 34.79 -41.06
N GLU A 523 -11.01 34.67 -40.72
CA GLU A 523 -12.24 34.58 -41.54
C GLU A 523 -12.85 33.24 -42.01
N PRO A 524 -14.21 33.19 -42.14
CA PRO A 524 -15.02 31.96 -42.14
C PRO A 524 -15.64 31.61 -43.51
N GLU A 525 -15.96 30.33 -43.75
CA GLU A 525 -17.22 29.88 -44.40
C GLU A 525 -17.29 28.34 -44.62
N LEU A 526 -18.51 27.82 -44.39
CA LEU A 526 -19.23 26.72 -45.09
C LEU A 526 -18.82 25.23 -44.90
N GLU A 527 -19.69 24.51 -44.16
CA GLU A 527 -20.05 23.08 -44.29
C GLU A 527 -20.76 22.77 -45.65
N PRO A 528 -21.16 21.52 -46.02
CA PRO A 528 -20.86 20.17 -45.46
C PRO A 528 -20.46 19.12 -46.54
N GLY A 529 -19.99 17.92 -46.13
CA GLY A 529 -19.90 16.79 -47.08
C GLY A 529 -19.42 15.43 -46.55
N LEU A 530 -20.37 14.58 -46.12
CA LEU A 530 -20.45 13.12 -46.27
C LEU A 530 -19.17 12.29 -46.59
N ARG A 531 -18.86 11.30 -45.73
CA ARG A 531 -19.02 9.84 -46.02
C ARG A 531 -18.53 8.95 -44.87
N ARG A 532 -19.42 8.08 -44.38
CA ARG A 532 -19.13 6.89 -43.56
C ARG A 532 -18.53 5.78 -44.42
N HIS A 533 -17.50 5.10 -43.93
CA HIS A 533 -17.22 3.71 -44.27
C HIS A 533 -17.07 2.89 -42.98
N GLN A 534 -18.04 2.01 -42.74
CA GLN A 534 -17.97 0.90 -41.79
C GLN A 534 -17.10 -0.20 -42.38
N SER A 535 -16.22 -0.80 -41.56
CA SER A 535 -15.60 -2.09 -41.85
C SER A 535 -15.86 -3.01 -40.67
N GLN A 536 -16.63 -4.07 -40.94
CA GLN A 536 -16.89 -5.21 -40.07
C GLN A 536 -15.68 -6.15 -40.07
N SER A 537 -15.33 -6.69 -38.91
CA SER A 537 -14.51 -7.89 -38.80
C SER A 537 -15.17 -8.89 -37.85
N GLN A 538 -15.39 -10.10 -38.37
CA GLN A 538 -16.04 -11.26 -37.77
C GLN A 538 -14.98 -12.14 -37.06
N PRO A 539 -15.30 -12.87 -35.97
CA PRO A 539 -14.35 -13.72 -35.26
C PRO A 539 -14.38 -15.18 -35.73
N GLN A 540 -13.27 -15.90 -35.55
CA GLN A 540 -13.15 -17.35 -35.68
C GLN A 540 -12.59 -17.98 -34.38
N PRO A 541 -12.87 -19.27 -34.10
CA PRO A 541 -12.88 -19.81 -32.74
C PRO A 541 -11.87 -20.94 -32.46
N LEU A 542 -11.82 -21.31 -31.17
CA LEU A 542 -11.42 -22.61 -30.56
C LEU A 542 -9.94 -23.00 -30.54
N VAL A 543 -9.42 -23.40 -29.36
CA VAL A 543 -9.05 -24.78 -29.01
C VAL A 543 -8.98 -24.96 -27.48
N SER A 544 -9.46 -26.12 -27.03
CA SER A 544 -9.53 -26.65 -25.67
C SER A 544 -8.33 -27.55 -25.33
N GLY A 545 -7.95 -27.63 -24.07
CA GLY A 545 -7.07 -28.64 -23.47
C GLY A 545 -6.35 -28.05 -22.26
N GLY A 546 -6.14 -28.70 -21.13
CA GLY A 546 -6.46 -30.01 -20.60
C GLY A 546 -6.00 -29.99 -19.14
N GLY A 547 -6.76 -30.59 -18.22
CA GLY A 547 -6.50 -30.49 -16.78
C GLY A 547 -5.29 -31.28 -16.29
N GLY A 548 -4.64 -30.77 -15.25
CA GLY A 548 -3.68 -31.48 -14.42
C GLY A 548 -3.75 -30.95 -12.99
N PHE A 549 -4.12 -31.82 -12.05
CA PHE A 549 -4.23 -31.53 -10.62
C PHE A 549 -2.90 -31.82 -9.91
N VAL A 550 -2.42 -30.89 -9.08
CA VAL A 550 -1.44 -31.15 -8.00
C VAL A 550 -1.85 -30.36 -6.76
N SER A 551 -1.87 -31.05 -5.61
CA SER A 551 -2.21 -30.51 -4.29
C SER A 551 -0.95 -30.00 -3.60
N SER A 552 -0.89 -28.73 -3.25
CA SER A 552 0.21 -28.12 -2.47
C SER A 552 -0.20 -27.95 -1.01
N GLY A 553 0.48 -28.67 -0.11
CA GLY A 553 0.35 -28.48 1.34
C GLY A 553 1.26 -27.35 1.82
N ASN A 554 0.69 -26.36 2.50
CA ASN A 554 1.42 -25.25 3.09
C ASN A 554 1.91 -25.61 4.50
N ALA A 555 3.21 -25.56 4.71
CA ALA A 555 3.88 -25.85 5.98
C ALA A 555 4.76 -24.67 6.42
N TRP A 556 4.26 -23.43 6.43
CA TRP A 556 5.03 -22.23 6.76
C TRP A 556 4.20 -21.31 7.70
N SER A 557 4.43 -21.34 9.03
CA SER A 557 3.74 -20.43 9.99
C SER A 557 4.33 -20.37 11.42
N GLN A 558 5.65 -20.55 11.66
CA GLN A 558 6.19 -20.53 13.05
C GLN A 558 7.22 -19.43 13.39
N ALA A 559 7.61 -18.54 12.47
CA ALA A 559 8.67 -17.55 12.75
C ALA A 559 8.17 -16.18 13.28
N LYS A 560 6.89 -15.82 13.11
CA LYS A 560 6.35 -14.45 13.30
C LYS A 560 6.18 -13.97 14.76
N LEU A 561 6.59 -14.76 15.75
CA LEU A 561 6.04 -14.69 17.12
C LEU A 561 6.85 -13.89 18.16
N ARG A 562 7.85 -13.10 17.76
CA ARG A 562 8.63 -12.30 18.72
C ARG A 562 8.84 -10.86 18.26
N LEU A 563 8.22 -9.94 19.00
CA LEU A 563 8.60 -8.53 19.17
C LEU A 563 8.19 -7.58 18.04
N ARG A 564 6.92 -7.17 18.04
CA ARG A 564 6.58 -5.76 17.76
C ARG A 564 6.46 -5.02 19.09
N PRO A 565 7.07 -3.83 19.25
CA PRO A 565 6.86 -3.00 20.43
C PRO A 565 5.36 -2.75 20.59
N SER A 566 4.86 -2.91 21.80
CA SER A 566 3.47 -2.66 22.19
C SER A 566 2.93 -1.35 21.61
N ILE A 567 1.83 -1.46 20.86
CA ILE A 567 0.86 -0.37 20.67
C ILE A 567 0.41 0.11 22.04
#